data_AF-A0A1C0TSZ5-F1
#
_entry.id   AF-A0A1C0TSZ5-F1
#
_cell.length_a   1.000
_cell.length_b   1.000
_cell.length_c   1.000
_cell.angle_alpha   90.00
_cell.angle_beta   90.00
_cell.angle_gamma   90.00
#
_symmetry.space_group_name_H-M   'P 1'
#
loop_
_entity.id
_entity.type
_entity.pdbx_description
1 polymer ?
#
loop_
_entity_poly.entity_id
_entity_poly.type
_entity_poly.pdbx_seq_one_letter_code
_entity_poly.pdbx_strand_id
1 'polypeptide(L)'
;MPLLIVLLLIYCLVICFILAVVINGHELTRFEKKVRAFLVATKEETEVPDELYNKAYEIVMDLGEALESENDLAKHDGVQMAFKRVEDFRDDSKEFNYQTHEQTEAKSSLKVVK
;
A
#
# COMPACT_ATOMS: atom_id res chain seq x y z
N MET A 1 24.61 30.10 22.87
CA MET A 1 23.92 28.83 23.22
C MET A 1 22.40 28.89 23.10
N PRO A 2 21.66 29.86 23.70
CA PRO A 2 20.20 29.85 23.62
C PRO A 2 19.66 30.17 22.23
N LEU A 3 20.31 31.07 21.48
CA LEU A 3 19.87 31.44 20.12
C LEU A 3 19.92 30.29 19.12
N LEU A 4 20.90 29.37 19.23
CA LEU A 4 20.98 28.18 18.36
C LEU A 4 19.84 27.20 18.62
N ILE A 5 19.44 27.04 19.89
CA ILE A 5 18.33 26.17 20.27
C ILE A 5 17.01 26.76 19.74
N VAL A 6 16.83 28.08 19.87
CA VAL A 6 15.65 28.77 19.32
C VAL A 6 15.59 28.63 17.79
N LEU A 7 16.73 28.78 17.11
CA LEU A 7 16.81 28.61 15.65
C LEU A 7 16.48 27.18 15.22
N LEU A 8 16.96 26.18 15.97
CA LEU A 8 16.68 24.76 15.70
C LEU A 8 15.20 24.44 15.91
N LEU A 9 14.59 24.97 16.97
CA LEU A 9 13.14 24.82 17.22
C LEU A 9 12.29 25.43 16.11
N ILE A 10 12.68 26.61 15.59
CA ILE A 10 11.99 27.24 14.45
C ILE A 10 12.09 26.35 13.21
N TYR A 11 13.27 25.81 12.90
CA TYR A 11 13.44 24.89 11.78
C TYR A 11 12.59 23.62 11.93
N CYS A 12 12.53 23.03 13.13
CA CYS A 12 11.67 21.88 13.39
C CYS A 12 10.19 22.20 13.13
N LEU A 13 9.70 23.36 13.55
CA LEU A 13 8.32 23.76 13.30
C LEU A 13 8.02 23.94 11.82
N VAL A 14 8.93 24.55 11.05
CA VAL A 14 8.79 24.70 9.60
C VAL A 14 8.75 23.34 8.90
N ILE A 15 9.61 22.40 9.30
CA ILE A 15 9.63 21.04 8.75
C ILE A 15 8.33 20.30 9.08
N CYS A 16 7.85 20.37 10.34
CA CYS A 16 6.58 19.79 10.73
C CYS A 16 5.39 20.38 9.94
N PHE A 17 5.43 21.68 9.65
CA PHE A 17 4.39 22.33 8.85
C PHE A 17 4.39 21.84 7.40
N ILE A 18 5.58 21.70 6.78
CA ILE A 18 5.71 21.13 5.43
C ILE A 18 5.17 19.70 5.41
N LEU A 19 5.52 18.86 6.38
CA LEU A 19 5.02 17.49 6.47
C LEU A 19 3.50 17.45 6.66
N ALA A 20 2.93 18.33 7.49
CA ALA A 20 1.50 18.43 7.72
C ALA A 20 0.75 18.87 6.45
N VAL A 21 1.31 19.80 5.66
CA VAL A 21 0.74 20.24 4.37
C VAL A 21 0.78 19.12 3.33
N VAL A 22 1.89 18.35 3.28
CA VAL A 22 2.03 17.17 2.41
C VAL A 22 1.01 16.08 2.77
N ILE A 23 0.77 15.84 4.07
CA ILE A 23 -0.20 14.84 4.55
C ILE A 23 -1.66 15.31 4.33
N ASN A 24 -1.95 16.59 4.57
CA ASN A 24 -3.30 17.14 4.44
C ASN A 24 -3.72 17.47 2.99
N GLY A 25 -2.86 17.25 2.00
CA GLY A 25 -3.26 17.25 0.59
C GLY A 25 -3.72 18.61 0.06
N HIS A 26 -3.13 19.72 0.51
CA HIS A 26 -3.33 21.01 -0.15
C HIS A 26 -2.62 20.98 -1.51
N GLU A 27 -3.24 21.54 -2.56
CA GLU A 27 -2.86 21.33 -3.96
C GLU A 27 -1.34 21.40 -4.21
N LEU A 28 -0.74 20.24 -4.44
CA LEU A 28 0.70 20.09 -4.57
C LEU A 28 1.23 20.91 -5.74
N THR A 29 2.14 21.82 -5.44
CA THR A 29 2.92 22.57 -6.42
C THR A 29 3.62 21.58 -7.37
N ARG A 30 3.76 21.90 -8.66
CA ARG A 30 4.30 20.97 -9.69
C ARG A 30 5.60 20.26 -9.29
N PHE A 31 6.43 20.89 -8.45
CA PHE A 31 7.65 20.30 -7.89
C PHE A 31 7.38 19.18 -6.90
N GLU A 32 6.44 19.33 -5.97
CA GLU A 32 6.05 18.25 -5.06
C GLU A 32 5.38 17.10 -5.80
N LYS A 33 4.60 17.37 -6.86
CA LYS A 33 4.12 16.29 -7.75
C LYS A 33 5.27 15.52 -8.39
N LYS A 34 6.36 16.20 -8.77
CA LYS A 34 7.53 15.56 -9.39
C LYS A 34 8.37 14.78 -8.38
N VAL A 35 8.53 15.29 -7.16
CA VAL A 35 9.20 14.58 -6.06
C VAL A 35 8.35 13.40 -5.60
N ARG A 36 7.03 13.57 -5.46
CA ARG A 36 6.09 12.47 -5.19
C ARG A 36 6.09 11.45 -6.32
N ALA A 37 6.10 11.87 -7.58
CA ALA A 37 6.20 10.95 -8.72
C ALA A 37 7.55 10.22 -8.74
N PHE A 38 8.65 10.85 -8.32
CA PHE A 38 9.94 10.18 -8.19
C PHE A 38 9.98 9.21 -6.99
N LEU A 39 9.39 9.57 -5.85
CA LEU A 39 9.27 8.71 -4.67
C LEU A 39 8.25 7.56 -4.87
N VAL A 40 7.21 7.79 -5.67
CA VAL A 40 6.19 6.80 -6.03
C VAL A 40 6.67 5.95 -7.20
N ALA A 41 7.48 6.46 -8.14
CA ALA A 41 8.07 5.65 -9.21
C ALA A 41 9.03 4.57 -8.69
N THR A 42 9.54 4.69 -7.46
CA THR A 42 10.27 3.61 -6.77
C THR A 42 9.36 2.57 -6.11
N LYS A 43 8.06 2.87 -5.94
CA LYS A 43 7.04 1.83 -5.84
C LYS A 43 6.64 1.52 -7.28
N GLU A 44 7.42 0.67 -7.95
CA GLU A 44 6.83 -0.07 -9.07
C GLU A 44 5.49 -0.61 -8.55
N GLU A 45 4.40 -0.16 -9.16
CA GLU A 45 3.13 -0.86 -9.08
C GLU A 45 3.45 -2.22 -9.71
N THR A 46 3.92 -3.15 -8.89
CA THR A 46 4.04 -4.53 -9.28
C THR A 46 2.64 -4.95 -9.66
N GLU A 47 2.42 -5.09 -10.98
CA GLU A 47 1.16 -5.57 -11.52
C GLU A 47 0.79 -6.82 -10.72
N VAL A 48 -0.30 -6.71 -9.95
CA VAL A 48 -0.82 -7.83 -9.19
C VAL A 48 -1.16 -8.88 -10.22
N PRO A 49 -0.61 -10.11 -10.12
CA PRO A 49 -0.89 -11.16 -11.07
C PRO A 49 -2.40 -11.30 -11.27
N ASP A 50 -2.84 -11.37 -12.53
CA ASP A 50 -4.26 -11.48 -12.89
C ASP A 50 -4.96 -12.62 -12.12
N GLU A 51 -4.23 -13.68 -11.79
CA GLU A 51 -4.72 -14.80 -10.97
C GLU A 51 -5.11 -14.39 -9.55
N LEU A 52 -4.30 -13.56 -8.87
CA LEU A 52 -4.64 -13.04 -7.53
C LEU A 52 -5.81 -12.05 -7.62
N TYR A 53 -5.86 -11.25 -8.67
CA TYR A 53 -6.97 -10.33 -8.90
C TYR A 53 -8.29 -11.07 -9.13
N ASN A 54 -8.28 -12.08 -10.02
CA ASN A 54 -9.45 -12.91 -10.31
C ASN A 54 -9.91 -13.68 -9.06
N LYS A 55 -8.98 -14.25 -8.29
CA LYS A 55 -9.30 -14.96 -7.04
C LYS A 55 -9.94 -14.02 -6.00
N ALA A 56 -9.45 -12.79 -5.87
CA ALA A 56 -10.07 -11.79 -5.01
C ALA A 56 -11.48 -11.40 -5.49
N TYR A 57 -11.65 -11.24 -6.80
CA TYR A 57 -12.94 -10.92 -7.40
C TYR A 57 -13.99 -12.01 -7.15
N GLU A 58 -13.63 -13.28 -7.33
CA GLU A 58 -14.51 -14.42 -7.03
C GLU A 58 -14.95 -14.43 -5.57
N ILE A 59 -14.02 -14.24 -4.63
CA ILE A 59 -14.35 -14.21 -3.19
C ILE A 59 -15.37 -13.11 -2.87
N VAL A 60 -15.24 -11.94 -3.50
CA VAL A 60 -16.18 -10.82 -3.31
C VAL A 60 -17.55 -11.12 -3.92
N MET A 61 -17.58 -11.74 -5.10
CA MET A 61 -18.82 -12.18 -5.75
C MET A 61 -19.58 -13.19 -4.88
N ASP A 62 -18.87 -14.20 -4.36
CA ASP A 62 -19.45 -15.24 -3.53
C ASP A 62 -19.96 -14.68 -2.18
N LEU A 63 -19.28 -13.67 -1.63
CA LEU A 63 -19.76 -12.93 -0.47
C LEU A 63 -21.04 -12.14 -0.81
N GLY A 64 -21.09 -11.50 -1.97
CA GLY A 64 -22.27 -10.78 -2.46
C GLY A 64 -23.49 -11.70 -2.53
N GLU A 65 -23.33 -12.87 -3.15
CA GLU A 65 -24.38 -13.89 -3.26
C GLU A 65 -24.85 -14.37 -1.87
N ALA A 66 -23.91 -14.62 -0.95
CA ALA A 66 -24.25 -15.02 0.41
C ALA A 66 -25.06 -13.94 1.17
N LEU A 67 -24.75 -12.66 0.96
CA LEU A 67 -25.42 -11.54 1.61
C LEU A 67 -26.83 -11.27 1.05
N GLU A 68 -27.07 -11.62 -0.22
CA GLU A 68 -28.39 -11.54 -0.85
C GLU A 68 -29.35 -12.64 -0.39
N SER A 69 -28.86 -13.67 0.31
CA SER A 69 -29.71 -14.73 0.85
C SER A 69 -30.77 -14.19 1.81
N GLU A 70 -32.02 -14.60 1.60
CA GLU A 70 -33.15 -14.29 2.48
C GLU A 70 -33.12 -15.11 3.78
N ASN A 71 -32.33 -16.19 3.82
CA ASN A 71 -32.19 -17.05 4.99
C ASN A 71 -30.98 -16.62 5.83
N ASP A 72 -31.24 -16.13 7.05
CA ASP A 72 -30.21 -15.66 7.97
C ASP A 72 -29.14 -16.72 8.32
N LEU A 73 -29.53 -18.00 8.39
CA LEU A 73 -28.58 -19.08 8.67
C LEU A 73 -27.64 -19.31 7.48
N ALA A 74 -28.20 -19.33 6.26
CA ALA A 74 -27.43 -19.49 5.04
C ALA A 74 -26.51 -18.28 4.77
N LYS A 75 -26.99 -17.08 5.11
CA LYS A 75 -26.20 -15.84 5.06
C LYS A 75 -25.00 -15.90 6.00
N HIS A 76 -25.22 -16.31 7.25
CA HIS A 76 -24.12 -16.45 8.21
C HIS A 76 -23.09 -17.47 7.74
N ASP A 77 -23.53 -18.64 7.27
CA ASP A 77 -22.63 -19.70 6.79
C ASP A 77 -21.83 -19.25 5.56
N GLY A 78 -22.50 -18.59 4.59
CA GLY A 78 -21.85 -18.04 3.40
C GLY A 78 -20.84 -16.94 3.73
N VAL A 79 -21.15 -16.03 4.66
CA VAL A 79 -20.21 -15.01 5.14
C VAL A 79 -19.01 -15.65 5.85
N GLN A 80 -19.24 -16.67 6.69
CA GLN A 80 -18.18 -17.38 7.38
C GLN A 80 -17.24 -18.11 6.39
N MET A 81 -17.81 -18.72 5.35
CA MET A 81 -17.06 -19.39 4.29
C MET A 81 -16.25 -18.40 3.44
N ALA A 82 -16.83 -17.25 3.09
CA ALA A 82 -16.11 -16.18 2.41
C ALA A 82 -14.95 -15.64 3.27
N PHE A 83 -15.17 -15.46 4.57
CA PHE A 83 -14.13 -15.00 5.50
C PHE A 83 -12.94 -15.98 5.55
N LYS A 84 -13.21 -17.28 5.58
CA LYS A 84 -12.16 -18.31 5.51
C LYS A 84 -11.37 -18.23 4.21
N ARG A 85 -12.03 -18.00 3.07
CA ARG A 85 -11.36 -17.85 1.77
C ARG A 85 -10.54 -16.58 1.66
N VAL A 86 -10.96 -15.49 2.32
CA VAL A 86 -10.14 -14.27 2.46
C VAL A 86 -8.88 -14.56 3.28
N GLU A 87 -9.01 -15.36 4.35
CA GLU A 87 -7.85 -15.77 5.16
C GLU A 87 -6.87 -16.61 4.34
N ASP A 88 -7.35 -17.63 3.62
CA ASP A 88 -6.54 -18.46 2.73
C ASP A 88 -5.87 -17.60 1.64
N PHE A 89 -6.61 -16.67 1.01
CA PHE A 89 -6.08 -15.74 0.01
C PHE A 89 -5.00 -14.81 0.59
N ARG A 90 -5.18 -14.33 1.82
CA ARG A 90 -4.20 -13.49 2.52
C ARG A 90 -2.90 -14.25 2.78
N ASP A 91 -2.98 -15.53 3.10
CA ASP A 91 -1.81 -16.35 3.36
C ASP A 91 -1.08 -16.73 2.06
N ASP A 92 -1.81 -17.06 0.99
CA ASP A 92 -1.24 -17.28 -0.36
C ASP A 92 -0.55 -16.02 -0.91
N SER A 93 -1.15 -14.84 -0.70
CA SER A 93 -0.61 -13.57 -1.19
C SER A 93 0.57 -13.04 -0.36
N LYS A 94 0.77 -13.52 0.88
CA LYS A 94 1.98 -13.20 1.66
C LYS A 94 3.23 -13.77 0.99
N GLU A 95 3.17 -14.99 0.45
CA GLU A 95 4.31 -15.62 -0.23
C GLU A 95 4.77 -14.80 -1.45
N PHE A 96 3.82 -14.21 -2.19
CA PHE A 96 4.11 -13.28 -3.28
C PHE A 96 4.74 -11.95 -2.81
N ASN A 97 4.26 -11.39 -1.69
CA ASN A 97 4.86 -10.19 -1.10
C ASN A 97 6.32 -10.43 -0.65
N TYR A 98 6.64 -11.63 -0.15
CA TYR A 98 8.02 -11.98 0.23
C TYR A 98 8.96 -12.12 -0.98
N GLN A 99 8.53 -12.78 -2.07
CA GLN A 99 9.37 -12.95 -3.27
C GLN A 99 9.64 -11.62 -4.01
N THR A 100 8.68 -10.69 -3.98
CA THR A 100 8.84 -9.34 -4.55
C THR A 100 9.93 -8.54 -3.81
N HIS A 101 10.07 -8.74 -2.50
CA HIS A 101 11.09 -8.08 -1.69
C HIS A 101 12.52 -8.62 -1.95
N GLU A 102 12.70 -9.93 -2.16
CA GLU A 102 14.04 -10.49 -2.41
C GLU A 102 14.58 -10.19 -3.83
N GLN A 103 13.72 -10.12 -4.86
CA GLN A 103 14.17 -9.74 -6.21
C GLN A 103 14.64 -8.28 -6.30
N THR A 104 14.17 -7.40 -5.42
CA THR A 104 14.56 -5.99 -5.38
C THR A 104 15.99 -5.83 -4.82
N GLU A 105 16.44 -6.70 -3.91
CA GLU A 105 17.79 -6.63 -3.34
C GLU A 105 18.89 -7.22 -4.26
N ALA A 106 18.57 -8.21 -5.10
CA ALA A 106 19.58 -8.90 -5.91
C ALA A 106 20.10 -8.10 -7.12
N LYS A 107 19.38 -7.08 -7.60
CA LYS A 107 19.71 -6.35 -8.85
C LYS A 107 20.47 -5.03 -8.67
N SER A 108 20.90 -4.65 -7.46
CA SER A 108 21.64 -3.41 -7.22
C SER A 108 23.18 -3.52 -7.32
N SER A 109 23.72 -4.46 -8.11
CA SER A 109 25.17 -4.58 -8.32
C SER A 109 25.67 -3.66 -9.45
N LEU A 110 25.90 -2.40 -9.07
CA LEU A 110 26.94 -1.45 -9.53
C LEU A 110 27.44 -1.57 -10.98
N LYS A 111 27.04 -0.62 -11.83
CA LYS A 111 27.71 -0.33 -13.10
C LYS A 111 28.92 0.58 -12.85
N VAL A 112 30.12 0.00 -12.85
CA VAL A 112 31.38 0.77 -12.87
C VAL A 112 31.53 1.42 -14.24
N VAL A 113 31.49 2.75 -14.27
CA VAL A 113 31.81 3.55 -15.47
C VAL A 113 33.33 3.68 -15.54
N LYS A 114 33.91 3.31 -16.69
CA LYS A 114 35.33 3.47 -17.01
C LYS A 114 35.55 4.77 -17.78
#